data_AF-A0A377CV83-F1
#
_entry.id   AF-A0A377CV83-F1
#
_cell.length_a   1.000
_cell.length_b   1.000
_cell.length_c   1.000
_cell.angle_alpha   90.00
_cell.angle_beta   90.00
_cell.angle_gamma   90.00
#
_symmetry.space_group_name_H-M   'P 1'
#
loop_
_entity.id
_entity.type
_entity.pdbx_description
1 polymer ?
#
loop_
_entity_poly.entity_id
_entity_poly.type
_entity_poly.pdbx_seq_one_letter_code
_entity_poly.pdbx_strand_id
1 'polypeptide(L)'
;MSAHVLKNGMLITPSGIPYERMTENMIVYVDGNGKYEEGKIPSSEWRFHMAAYQSRPDANAVVHNHAVHCTAVSILNRPIPAIHYMIAAAGGNSIPCAPYATFGTRELSEHVALALKNRKATLLQHHGLIACEVNLEKALWLAHEVEVLAQLLPDDPGDYGPGASAER
;
A
#
# COMPACT_ATOMS: atom_id res chain seq x y z
N MET A 1 -1.03 -8.27 5.05
CA MET A 1 -0.92 -7.61 6.36
C MET A 1 -2.00 -6.57 6.49
N SER A 2 -2.53 -6.39 7.68
CA SER A 2 -3.50 -5.34 7.98
C SER A 2 -3.08 -4.60 9.24
N ALA A 3 -3.35 -3.30 9.25
CA ALA A 3 -3.28 -2.49 10.45
C ALA A 3 -4.57 -1.69 10.60
N HIS A 4 -4.92 -1.36 11.84
CA HIS A 4 -6.02 -0.44 12.19
C HIS A 4 -5.51 0.63 13.14
N VAL A 5 -5.90 1.89 12.91
CA VAL A 5 -5.48 3.01 13.76
C VAL A 5 -6.20 2.97 15.10
N LEU A 6 -5.49 3.35 16.17
CA LEU A 6 -6.04 3.63 17.49
C LEU A 6 -5.58 5.03 17.93
N LYS A 7 -6.27 5.65 18.90
CA LYS A 7 -6.05 7.06 19.32
C LYS A 7 -4.58 7.50 19.38
N ASN A 8 -3.67 6.63 19.82
CA ASN A 8 -2.25 6.93 20.00
C ASN A 8 -1.31 5.90 19.32
N GLY A 9 -1.75 5.20 18.27
CA GLY A 9 -0.93 4.16 17.63
C GLY A 9 -1.71 3.31 16.63
N MET A 10 -1.33 2.03 16.51
CA MET A 10 -2.03 1.08 15.64
C MET A 10 -1.98 -0.34 16.19
N LEU A 11 -2.96 -1.15 15.82
CA LEU A 11 -2.88 -2.61 15.90
C LEU A 11 -2.40 -3.15 14.56
N ILE A 12 -1.46 -4.09 14.57
CA ILE A 12 -0.88 -4.70 13.36
C ILE A 12 -0.67 -6.21 13.55
N THR A 13 -0.72 -6.95 12.44
CA THR A 13 -0.40 -8.38 12.42
C THR A 13 1.05 -8.65 12.87
N PRO A 14 1.31 -9.77 13.57
CA PRO A 14 2.65 -10.14 14.01
C PRO A 14 3.54 -10.57 12.83
N SER A 15 4.86 -10.57 13.03
CA SER A 15 5.81 -11.09 12.05
C SER A 15 5.83 -12.62 12.03
N GLY A 16 5.90 -13.21 10.82
CA GLY A 16 6.23 -14.62 10.63
C GLY A 16 5.16 -15.65 11.05
N ILE A 17 3.92 -15.22 11.33
CA ILE A 17 2.82 -16.12 11.70
C ILE A 17 1.91 -16.36 10.47
N PRO A 18 1.70 -17.62 10.04
CA PRO A 18 0.73 -17.95 8.99
C PRO A 18 -0.68 -17.49 9.38
N TYR A 19 -1.44 -16.95 8.41
CA TYR A 19 -2.74 -16.32 8.69
C TYR A 19 -3.74 -17.29 9.33
N GLU A 20 -3.74 -18.55 8.92
CA GLU A 20 -4.62 -19.61 9.44
C GLU A 20 -4.31 -20.04 10.88
N ARG A 21 -3.15 -19.64 11.43
CA ARG A 21 -2.75 -19.89 12.83
C ARG A 21 -2.85 -18.65 13.70
N MET A 22 -3.25 -17.51 13.14
CA MET A 22 -3.31 -16.24 13.84
C MET A 22 -4.52 -16.22 14.77
N THR A 23 -4.30 -15.72 15.99
CA THR A 23 -5.37 -15.48 16.97
C THR A 23 -5.36 -14.02 17.39
N GLU A 24 -6.45 -13.55 18.00
CA GLU A 24 -6.60 -12.16 18.45
C GLU A 24 -5.48 -11.76 19.44
N ASN A 25 -5.04 -12.70 20.28
CA ASN A 25 -3.97 -12.49 21.25
C ASN A 25 -2.60 -12.22 20.62
N MET A 26 -2.40 -12.57 19.34
CA MET A 26 -1.14 -12.36 18.63
C MET A 26 -1.05 -10.98 17.96
N ILE A 27 -2.16 -10.25 17.87
CA ILE A 27 -2.15 -8.89 17.32
C ILE A 27 -1.31 -7.98 18.22
N VAL A 28 -0.52 -7.12 17.58
CA VAL A 28 0.49 -6.29 18.25
C VAL A 28 0.08 -4.83 18.19
N TYR A 29 -0.05 -4.18 19.34
CA TYR A 29 -0.11 -2.73 19.43
C TYR A 29 1.28 -2.11 19.27
N VAL A 30 1.35 -1.08 18.43
CA VAL A 30 2.51 -0.20 18.26
C VAL A 30 2.05 1.23 18.56
N ASP A 31 2.68 1.89 19.53
CA ASP A 31 2.36 3.27 19.89
C ASP A 31 2.90 4.28 18.86
N GLY A 32 2.50 5.55 18.99
CA GLY A 32 2.92 6.62 18.09
C GLY A 32 4.42 6.94 18.11
N ASN A 33 5.16 6.44 19.11
CA ASN A 33 6.62 6.55 19.18
C ASN A 33 7.33 5.33 18.57
N GLY A 34 6.57 4.33 18.09
CA GLY A 34 7.12 3.10 17.53
C GLY A 34 7.50 2.05 18.57
N LYS A 35 7.11 2.22 19.84
CA LYS A 35 7.26 1.18 20.86
C LYS A 35 6.09 0.20 20.74
N TYR A 36 6.39 -1.09 20.74
CA TYR A 36 5.39 -2.16 20.65
C TYR A 36 5.30 -2.97 21.94
N GLU A 37 4.21 -3.72 22.08
CA GLU A 37 3.94 -4.59 23.24
C GLU A 37 5.11 -5.52 23.57
N GLU A 38 5.45 -5.61 24.85
CA GLU A 38 6.49 -6.53 25.33
C GLU A 38 6.08 -7.99 25.05
N GLY A 39 7.04 -8.79 24.59
CA GLY A 39 6.81 -10.20 24.26
C GLY A 39 6.12 -10.46 22.92
N LYS A 40 5.75 -9.40 22.17
CA LYS A 40 5.20 -9.53 20.81
C LYS A 40 6.12 -8.89 19.77
N ILE A 41 6.12 -9.46 18.56
CA ILE A 41 6.91 -8.96 17.43
C ILE A 41 5.93 -8.49 16.35
N PRO A 42 5.78 -7.17 16.10
CA PRO A 42 4.95 -6.69 15.01
C PRO A 42 5.56 -7.11 13.67
N SER A 43 4.80 -7.01 12.59
CA SER A 43 5.36 -7.09 11.23
C SER A 43 6.68 -6.31 11.11
N SER A 44 7.67 -6.87 10.40
CA SER A 44 8.93 -6.19 10.07
C SER A 44 8.73 -4.88 9.29
N GLU A 45 7.53 -4.67 8.76
CA GLU A 45 7.18 -3.56 7.87
C GLU A 45 6.23 -2.55 8.51
N TRP A 46 6.04 -2.62 9.84
CA TRP A 46 5.17 -1.73 10.60
C TRP A 46 5.45 -0.23 10.36
N ARG A 47 6.69 0.15 10.01
CA ARG A 47 7.09 1.56 9.85
C ARG A 47 6.32 2.27 8.74
N PHE A 48 6.10 1.64 7.59
CA PHE A 48 5.34 2.29 6.52
C PHE A 48 3.83 2.32 6.81
N HIS A 49 3.31 1.43 7.67
CA HIS A 49 1.93 1.52 8.13
C HIS A 49 1.75 2.78 8.99
N MET A 50 2.71 3.05 9.90
CA MET A 50 2.73 4.28 10.68
C MET A 50 2.86 5.51 9.78
N ALA A 51 3.75 5.48 8.80
CA ALA A 51 3.94 6.58 7.84
C ALA A 51 2.68 6.84 6.98
N ALA A 52 1.93 5.79 6.63
CA ALA A 52 0.65 5.92 5.94
C ALA A 52 -0.37 6.68 6.79
N TYR A 53 -0.54 6.34 8.08
CA TYR A 53 -1.44 7.06 9.00
C TYR A 53 -1.02 8.51 9.22
N GLN A 54 0.29 8.78 9.30
CA GLN A 54 0.81 10.15 9.45
C GLN A 54 0.61 10.98 8.18
N SER A 55 0.77 10.39 6.99
CA SER A 55 0.57 11.06 5.70
C SER A 55 -0.91 11.27 5.37
N ARG A 56 -1.77 10.34 5.81
CA ARG A 56 -3.22 10.36 5.57
C ARG A 56 -3.99 10.30 6.90
N PRO A 57 -4.28 11.46 7.53
CA PRO A 57 -5.07 11.51 8.76
C PRO A 57 -6.50 10.98 8.63
N ASP A 58 -7.01 10.82 7.41
CA ASP A 58 -8.32 10.23 7.10
C ASP A 58 -8.29 8.69 7.00
N ALA A 59 -7.10 8.08 6.93
CA ALA A 59 -6.96 6.63 6.88
C ALA A 59 -7.09 6.02 8.29
N ASN A 60 -7.98 5.03 8.43
CA ASN A 60 -8.12 4.26 9.67
C ASN A 60 -7.70 2.79 9.51
N ALA A 61 -7.46 2.35 8.29
CA ALA A 61 -6.99 1.01 8.00
C ALA A 61 -6.00 1.02 6.84
N VAL A 62 -4.99 0.14 6.95
CA VAL A 62 -3.97 -0.06 5.92
C VAL A 62 -3.88 -1.54 5.62
N VAL A 63 -3.94 -1.89 4.34
CA VAL A 63 -3.68 -3.24 3.82
C VAL A 63 -2.41 -3.18 2.98
N HIS A 64 -1.50 -4.11 3.25
CA HIS A 64 -0.31 -4.35 2.44
C HIS A 64 -0.27 -5.82 2.01
N ASN A 65 0.11 -6.07 0.77
CA ASN A 65 0.32 -7.41 0.25
C ASN A 65 1.33 -7.40 -0.93
N HIS A 66 1.66 -8.62 -1.38
CA HIS A 66 2.49 -8.88 -2.56
C HIS A 66 1.64 -9.53 -3.66
N ALA A 67 0.47 -8.96 -3.96
CA ALA A 67 -0.39 -9.48 -5.02
C ALA A 67 0.34 -9.46 -6.37
N VAL A 68 0.15 -10.52 -7.16
CA VAL A 68 1.08 -10.88 -8.25
C VAL A 68 1.10 -9.84 -9.37
N HIS A 69 -0.04 -9.30 -9.79
CA HIS A 69 -0.09 -8.33 -10.89
C HIS A 69 0.43 -6.97 -10.44
N CYS A 70 0.05 -6.50 -9.26
CA CYS A 70 0.63 -5.30 -8.64
C CYS A 70 2.15 -5.41 -8.53
N THR A 71 2.63 -6.56 -8.05
CA THR A 71 4.08 -6.80 -7.88
C THR A 71 4.78 -6.81 -9.24
N ALA A 72 4.21 -7.45 -10.26
CA ALA A 72 4.74 -7.45 -11.62
C ALA A 72 4.86 -6.02 -12.19
N VAL A 73 3.81 -5.18 -12.05
CA VAL A 73 3.86 -3.78 -12.50
C VAL A 73 4.89 -2.98 -11.69
N SER A 74 5.00 -3.22 -10.38
CA SER A 74 5.98 -2.57 -9.52
C SER A 74 7.43 -2.89 -9.91
N ILE A 75 7.70 -4.10 -10.43
CA ILE A 75 9.03 -4.50 -10.91
C ILE A 75 9.44 -3.67 -12.12
N LEU A 76 8.48 -3.25 -12.95
CA LEU A 76 8.71 -2.38 -14.11
C LEU A 76 8.92 -0.91 -13.71
N ASN A 77 8.75 -0.56 -12.43
CA ASN A 77 8.80 0.82 -11.92
C ASN A 77 7.87 1.79 -12.69
N ARG A 78 6.65 1.33 -12.98
CA ARG A 78 5.65 2.12 -13.71
C ARG A 78 4.44 2.41 -12.84
N PRO A 79 3.84 3.61 -12.94
CA PRO A 79 2.50 3.81 -12.40
C PRO A 79 1.48 3.02 -13.24
N ILE A 80 0.33 2.72 -12.65
CA ILE A 80 -0.85 2.27 -13.41
C ILE A 80 -1.55 3.54 -13.91
N PRO A 81 -1.68 3.78 -15.24
CA PRO A 81 -2.39 4.93 -15.79
C PRO A 81 -3.92 4.68 -15.82
N ALA A 82 -4.70 5.69 -16.19
CA ALA A 82 -6.17 5.63 -16.23
C ALA A 82 -6.73 4.78 -17.40
N ILE A 83 -6.41 3.48 -17.40
CA ILE A 83 -6.90 2.50 -18.38
C ILE A 83 -8.35 2.09 -18.13
N HIS A 84 -8.87 2.33 -16.92
CA HIS A 84 -10.24 2.02 -16.52
C HIS A 84 -10.74 3.05 -15.50
N TYR A 85 -12.03 3.40 -15.54
CA TYR A 85 -12.61 4.48 -14.72
C TYR A 85 -12.48 4.24 -13.21
N MET A 86 -12.43 2.97 -12.79
CA MET A 86 -12.29 2.58 -11.37
C MET A 86 -10.98 3.06 -10.73
N ILE A 87 -9.98 3.49 -11.52
CA ILE A 87 -8.77 4.12 -10.97
C ILE A 87 -9.09 5.32 -10.07
N ALA A 88 -10.21 6.00 -10.31
CA ALA A 88 -10.70 7.11 -9.50
C ALA A 88 -10.95 6.71 -8.03
N ALA A 89 -11.20 5.43 -7.74
CA ALA A 89 -11.35 4.93 -6.38
C ALA A 89 -10.11 5.18 -5.50
N ALA A 90 -8.92 5.21 -6.10
CA ALA A 90 -7.68 5.53 -5.43
C ALA A 90 -7.43 7.04 -5.23
N GLY A 91 -8.37 7.90 -5.65
CA GLY A 91 -8.30 9.35 -5.45
C GLY A 91 -7.65 10.14 -6.59
N GLY A 92 -7.55 9.58 -7.79
CA GLY A 92 -7.03 10.32 -8.95
C GLY A 92 -7.02 9.52 -10.25
N ASN A 93 -6.13 9.89 -11.17
CA ASN A 93 -6.00 9.32 -12.50
C ASN A 93 -4.84 8.32 -12.65
N SER A 94 -4.28 7.84 -11.53
CA SER A 94 -3.14 6.93 -11.53
C SER A 94 -2.97 6.20 -10.19
N ILE A 95 -2.34 5.02 -10.22
CA ILE A 95 -1.72 4.39 -9.04
C ILE A 95 -0.20 4.62 -9.14
N PRO A 96 0.41 5.41 -8.25
CA PRO A 96 1.84 5.68 -8.30
C PRO A 96 2.67 4.44 -7.95
N CYS A 97 3.94 4.43 -8.35
CA CYS A 97 4.94 3.45 -7.92
C CYS A 97 6.02 4.17 -7.11
N ALA A 98 6.07 3.91 -5.82
CA ALA A 98 7.07 4.46 -4.92
C ALA A 98 8.44 3.81 -5.20
N PRO A 99 9.55 4.58 -5.25
CA PRO A 99 10.88 4.02 -5.51
C PRO A 99 11.29 2.97 -4.47
N TYR A 100 12.11 2.03 -4.91
CA TYR A 100 12.62 0.97 -4.04
C TYR A 100 13.46 1.56 -2.89
N ALA A 101 13.26 0.99 -1.71
CA ALA A 101 14.19 1.02 -0.59
C ALA A 101 13.98 -0.26 0.22
N THR A 102 14.98 -0.68 1.00
CA THR A 102 14.92 -1.94 1.76
C THR A 102 13.71 -1.95 2.72
N PHE A 103 13.00 -3.07 2.80
CA PHE A 103 11.83 -3.22 3.67
C PHE A 103 12.17 -2.91 5.15
N GLY A 104 11.18 -2.41 5.89
CA GLY A 104 11.35 -2.06 7.30
C GLY A 104 12.23 -0.83 7.59
N THR A 105 12.74 -0.13 6.56
CA THR A 105 13.56 1.08 6.72
C THR A 105 12.72 2.36 6.80
N ARG A 106 13.36 3.42 7.30
CA ARG A 106 12.81 4.78 7.27
C ARG A 106 12.68 5.32 5.85
N GLU A 107 13.67 5.06 5.00
CA GLU A 107 13.67 5.51 3.60
C GLU A 107 12.44 5.01 2.83
N LEU A 108 12.11 3.72 2.94
CA LEU A 108 10.89 3.18 2.34
C LEU A 108 9.62 3.87 2.87
N SER A 109 9.61 4.19 4.16
CA SER A 109 8.48 4.86 4.81
C SER A 109 8.28 6.29 4.28
N GLU A 110 9.37 6.99 3.97
CA GLU A 110 9.35 8.33 3.37
C GLU A 110 8.82 8.30 1.92
N HIS A 111 9.22 7.30 1.12
CA HIS A 111 8.67 7.08 -0.22
C HIS A 111 7.17 6.78 -0.18
N VAL A 112 6.72 5.90 0.72
CA VAL A 112 5.30 5.57 0.91
C VAL A 112 4.51 6.80 1.34
N ALA A 113 5.00 7.56 2.32
CA ALA A 113 4.33 8.77 2.78
C ALA A 113 4.14 9.79 1.65
N LEU A 114 5.15 10.00 0.81
CA LEU A 114 5.07 10.92 -0.33
C LEU A 114 4.04 10.44 -1.37
N ALA A 115 4.06 9.15 -1.72
CA ALA A 115 3.16 8.59 -2.72
C ALA A 115 1.68 8.63 -2.29
N LEU A 116 1.41 8.48 -0.98
CA LEU A 116 0.05 8.48 -0.42
C LEU A 116 -0.53 9.88 -0.13
N LYS A 117 0.24 10.98 -0.27
CA LYS A 117 -0.28 12.34 -0.01
C LYS A 117 -1.60 12.62 -0.73
N ASN A 118 -1.67 12.25 -2.01
CA ASN A 118 -2.82 12.50 -2.89
C ASN A 118 -3.42 11.22 -3.48
N ARG A 119 -3.11 10.06 -2.90
CA ARG A 119 -3.60 8.75 -3.34
C ARG A 119 -3.87 7.85 -2.16
N LYS A 120 -4.84 6.96 -2.32
CA LYS A 120 -5.19 5.97 -1.30
C LYS A 120 -4.43 4.65 -1.46
N ALA A 121 -3.75 4.45 -2.59
CA ALA A 121 -2.93 3.28 -2.84
C ALA A 121 -1.65 3.65 -3.60
N THR A 122 -0.59 2.89 -3.38
CA THR A 122 0.66 2.97 -4.16
C THR A 122 1.26 1.59 -4.33
N LEU A 123 1.84 1.35 -5.51
CA LEU A 123 2.80 0.27 -5.71
C LEU A 123 4.12 0.63 -5.00
N LEU A 124 4.89 -0.39 -4.64
CA LEU A 124 6.23 -0.28 -4.07
C LEU A 124 7.17 -1.03 -5.01
N GLN A 125 8.10 -0.32 -5.66
CA GLN A 125 8.98 -0.88 -6.69
C GLN A 125 9.69 -2.15 -6.18
N HIS A 126 9.68 -3.23 -6.98
CA HIS A 126 10.23 -4.56 -6.63
C HIS A 126 9.68 -5.17 -5.32
N HIS A 127 8.46 -4.82 -4.92
CA HIS A 127 7.96 -5.20 -3.60
C HIS A 127 6.47 -5.57 -3.61
N GLY A 128 5.55 -4.66 -3.92
CA GLY A 128 4.13 -4.97 -3.84
C GLY A 128 3.21 -3.74 -3.79
N LEU A 129 2.19 -3.80 -2.94
CA LEU A 129 1.12 -2.80 -2.86
C LEU A 129 0.83 -2.41 -1.41
N ILE A 130 0.53 -1.14 -1.17
CA ILE A 130 -0.12 -0.63 0.05
C ILE A 130 -1.37 0.17 -0.31
N ALA A 131 -2.49 -0.10 0.37
CA ALA A 131 -3.77 0.58 0.22
C ALA A 131 -4.33 1.01 1.58
N CYS A 132 -4.89 2.22 1.65
CA CYS A 132 -5.33 2.88 2.86
C CYS A 132 -6.76 3.40 2.69
N GLU A 133 -7.62 3.18 3.68
CA GLU A 133 -9.01 3.63 3.65
C GLU A 133 -9.58 3.84 5.07
N VAL A 134 -10.82 4.30 5.15
CA VAL A 134 -11.49 4.65 6.42
C VAL A 134 -11.86 3.45 7.29
N ASN A 135 -11.79 2.22 6.77
CA ASN A 135 -11.97 0.97 7.52
C ASN A 135 -11.34 -0.22 6.77
N LEU A 136 -11.23 -1.38 7.42
CA LEU A 136 -10.57 -2.57 6.88
C LEU A 136 -11.27 -3.13 5.63
N GLU A 137 -12.60 -3.12 5.59
CA GLU A 137 -13.39 -3.61 4.45
C GLU A 137 -13.08 -2.81 3.19
N LYS A 138 -13.10 -1.48 3.28
CA LYS A 138 -12.75 -0.59 2.16
C LYS A 138 -11.28 -0.67 1.77
N ALA A 139 -10.37 -0.82 2.73
CA ALA A 139 -8.95 -0.98 2.44
C ALA A 139 -8.66 -2.29 1.69
N LEU A 140 -9.33 -3.38 2.08
CA LEU A 140 -9.25 -4.66 1.38
C LEU A 140 -9.88 -4.59 -0.01
N TRP A 141 -11.06 -3.97 -0.13
CA TRP A 141 -11.71 -3.75 -1.41
C TRP A 141 -10.82 -2.94 -2.37
N LEU A 142 -10.22 -1.84 -1.90
CA LEU A 142 -9.33 -1.02 -2.72
C LEU A 142 -8.08 -1.80 -3.13
N ALA A 143 -7.48 -2.57 -2.21
CA ALA A 143 -6.33 -3.41 -2.54
C ALA A 143 -6.66 -4.43 -3.64
N HIS A 144 -7.85 -5.03 -3.59
CA HIS A 144 -8.33 -5.95 -4.62
C HIS A 144 -8.58 -5.25 -5.95
N GLU A 145 -9.23 -4.09 -5.94
CA GLU A 145 -9.50 -3.31 -7.17
C GLU A 145 -8.21 -2.88 -7.86
N VAL A 146 -7.17 -2.48 -7.09
CA VAL A 146 -5.86 -2.13 -7.65
C VAL A 146 -5.17 -3.34 -8.28
N GLU A 147 -5.34 -4.54 -7.72
CA GLU A 147 -4.85 -5.77 -8.33
C GLU A 147 -5.57 -6.08 -9.65
N VAL A 148 -6.89 -5.86 -9.73
CA VAL A 148 -7.65 -5.99 -10.98
C VAL A 148 -7.15 -4.97 -12.02
N LEU A 149 -6.94 -3.71 -11.63
CA LEU A 149 -6.38 -2.68 -12.52
C LEU A 149 -4.97 -3.05 -13.00
N ALA A 150 -4.13 -3.64 -12.14
CA ALA A 150 -2.81 -4.10 -12.52
C ALA A 150 -2.88 -5.29 -13.51
N GLN A 151 -3.83 -6.20 -13.33
CA GLN A 151 -4.06 -7.33 -14.24
C GLN A 151 -4.57 -6.88 -15.62
N LEU A 152 -5.37 -5.82 -15.67
CA LEU A 152 -5.89 -5.23 -16.91
C LEU A 152 -4.84 -4.42 -17.69
N LEU A 153 -3.68 -4.13 -17.09
CA LEU A 153 -2.64 -3.36 -17.75
C LEU A 153 -2.11 -4.17 -18.95
N PRO A 154 -2.17 -3.62 -20.18
CA PRO A 154 -1.71 -4.34 -21.36
C PRO A 154 -0.18 -4.52 -21.35
N ASP A 155 0.28 -5.61 -21.98
CA ASP A 155 1.71 -5.97 -22.07
C ASP A 155 2.58 -4.88 -22.71
N ASP A 156 2.00 -4.13 -23.65
CA ASP A 156 2.59 -2.93 -24.23
C ASP A 156 1.67 -1.72 -23.96
N PRO A 157 1.92 -0.95 -22.88
CA PRO A 157 1.09 0.20 -22.59
C PRO A 157 1.28 1.33 -23.61
N GLY A 158 2.24 1.29 -24.53
CA GLY A 158 2.54 2.46 -25.35
C GLY A 158 2.71 3.74 -24.50
N ASP A 159 2.76 4.90 -25.15
CA ASP A 159 2.82 6.17 -24.44
C ASP A 159 1.39 6.66 -24.16
N TYR A 160 0.77 6.22 -23.05
CA TYR A 160 -0.54 6.71 -22.60
C TYR A 160 -0.52 8.16 -22.05
N GLY A 161 0.50 8.95 -22.37
CA GLY A 161 0.54 10.37 -22.09
C GLY A 161 -0.45 11.16 -22.95
N PRO A 162 -1.06 12.25 -22.44
CA PRO A 162 -1.80 13.20 -23.27
C PRO A 162 -0.79 13.94 -24.17
N GLY A 163 -0.46 13.34 -25.33
CA GLY A 163 0.52 13.89 -26.28
C GLY A 163 0.97 12.94 -27.40
N ALA A 164 0.65 11.65 -27.36
CA ALA A 164 1.26 10.67 -28.27
C ALA A 164 0.56 10.44 -29.64
N SER A 165 -0.37 11.30 -30.06
CA SER A 165 -1.01 11.18 -31.38
C SER A 165 -1.37 12.51 -32.03
N ALA A 166 -0.36 13.34 -32.24
CA ALA A 166 -0.36 14.30 -33.35
C ALA A 166 1.04 14.24 -33.96
N GLU A 167 1.13 13.93 -35.24
CA GLU A 167 2.35 13.68 -36.03
C GLU A 167 2.95 12.26 -35.93
N ARG A 168 2.33 11.34 -36.67
CA ARG A 168 3.05 10.52 -37.66
C ARG A 168 2.10 9.97 -38.72
#